data_AF-A0A927J6L3-F1
#
_entry.id   AF-A0A927J6L3-F1
#
_cell.length_a   1.000
_cell.length_b   1.000
_cell.length_c   1.000
_cell.angle_alpha   90.00
_cell.angle_beta   90.00
_cell.angle_gamma   90.00
#
_symmetry.space_group_name_H-M   'P 1'
#
loop_
_entity.id
_entity.type
_entity.pdbx_description
1 polymer ?
#
loop_
_entity_poly.entity_id
_entity_poly.type
_entity_poly.pdbx_seq_one_letter_code
_entity_poly.pdbx_strand_id
1 'polypeptide(L)'
;MLDGILDLVKDQAMQAITNNTDVPAEKKDAAIETTTSTIVDSLKGQLSSNNLGSIVSLFGGNDNSDIANSPLVSSIQSSVVSALSQKVGLSSSVANSIASAVIPALIGLISKKSNDPNDSFSIESLVESFSGQGNKKGGILGALTSLFGK
;
A
#
# COMPACT_ATOMS: atom_id res chain seq x y z
N MET A 1 13.55 -5.95 -0.80
CA MET A 1 12.24 -6.64 -0.79
C MET A 1 11.11 -5.65 -0.54
N LEU A 2 11.21 -4.82 0.51
CA LEU A 2 10.29 -3.70 0.76
C LEU A 2 10.26 -2.71 -0.42
N ASP A 3 11.42 -2.43 -1.02
CA ASP A 3 11.56 -1.59 -2.22
C ASP A 3 10.70 -2.10 -3.38
N GLY A 4 10.59 -3.42 -3.56
CA GLY A 4 9.78 -4.00 -4.62
C GLY A 4 8.27 -3.78 -4.42
N ILE A 5 7.78 -3.72 -3.18
CA ILE A 5 6.37 -3.33 -2.93
C ILE A 5 6.18 -1.85 -3.20
N LEU A 6 7.12 -1.02 -2.75
CA LEU A 6 7.06 0.41 -2.97
C LEU A 6 7.02 0.73 -4.47
N ASP A 7 7.85 0.04 -5.25
CA ASP A 7 7.88 0.14 -6.71
C ASP A 7 6.54 -0.29 -7.33
N LEU A 8 5.96 -1.41 -6.87
CA LEU A 8 4.64 -1.84 -7.34
C LEU A 8 3.53 -0.83 -7.03
N VAL A 9 3.52 -0.29 -5.81
CA VAL A 9 2.56 0.76 -5.41
C VAL A 9 2.73 1.99 -6.29
N LYS A 10 3.98 2.42 -6.48
CA LYS A 10 4.31 3.58 -7.30
C LYS A 10 3.91 3.37 -8.75
N ASP A 11 4.16 2.19 -9.32
CA ASP A 11 3.81 1.86 -10.70
C ASP A 11 2.29 1.85 -10.91
N GLN A 12 1.53 1.27 -9.98
CA GLN A 12 0.06 1.28 -10.05
C GLN A 12 -0.50 2.70 -9.91
N ALA A 13 0.03 3.48 -8.96
CA ALA A 13 -0.35 4.88 -8.80
C ALA A 13 -0.02 5.70 -10.06
N MET A 14 1.18 5.53 -10.63
CA MET A 14 1.61 6.19 -11.86
C MET A 14 0.69 5.87 -13.02
N GLN A 15 0.35 4.59 -13.24
CA GLN A 15 -0.55 4.18 -14.31
C GLN A 15 -1.94 4.79 -14.15
N ALA A 16 -2.54 4.68 -12.96
CA ALA A 16 -3.89 5.20 -12.73
C ALA A 16 -3.96 6.72 -12.84
N ILE A 17 -2.96 7.44 -12.34
CA ILE A 17 -2.96 8.90 -12.27
C ILE A 17 -2.55 9.52 -13.61
N THR A 18 -1.56 8.95 -14.30
CA THR A 18 -1.11 9.47 -15.58
C THR A 18 -2.18 9.31 -16.66
N ASN A 19 -2.91 8.20 -16.64
CA ASN A 19 -4.00 7.90 -17.57
C ASN A 19 -5.32 8.60 -17.22
N ASN A 20 -5.44 9.20 -16.03
CA ASN A 20 -6.64 9.93 -15.63
C ASN A 20 -6.58 11.38 -16.14
N THR A 21 -7.49 11.73 -17.06
CA THR A 21 -7.59 13.06 -17.66
C THR A 21 -8.11 14.13 -16.71
N ASP A 22 -8.77 13.74 -15.63
CA ASP A 22 -9.33 14.65 -14.63
C ASP A 22 -8.29 15.09 -13.59
N VAL A 23 -7.08 14.51 -13.63
CA VAL A 23 -5.95 14.94 -12.81
C VAL A 23 -5.15 16.01 -13.55
N PRO A 24 -5.06 17.25 -13.02
CA PRO A 24 -4.24 18.30 -13.61
C PRO A 24 -2.78 17.87 -13.74
N ALA A 25 -2.14 18.20 -14.87
CA ALA A 25 -0.77 17.78 -15.16
C ALA A 25 0.22 18.17 -14.06
N GLU A 26 0.13 19.40 -13.53
CA GLU A 26 0.94 19.89 -12.41
C GLU A 26 0.75 19.14 -11.09
N LYS A 27 -0.36 18.40 -10.94
CA LYS A 27 -0.69 17.65 -9.73
C LYS A 27 -0.37 16.17 -9.83
N LYS A 28 0.00 15.66 -11.02
CA LYS A 28 0.21 14.22 -11.25
C LYS A 28 1.32 13.67 -10.36
N ASP A 29 2.49 14.31 -10.33
CA ASP A 29 3.61 13.84 -9.51
C ASP A 29 3.28 13.84 -8.01
N ALA A 30 2.68 14.94 -7.52
CA ALA A 30 2.24 15.05 -6.13
C ALA A 30 1.14 14.03 -5.78
N ALA A 31 0.23 13.72 -6.71
CA ALA A 31 -0.77 12.68 -6.54
C ALA A 31 -0.14 11.29 -6.48
N ILE A 32 0.84 10.99 -7.35
CA ILE A 32 1.55 9.71 -7.35
C ILE A 32 2.27 9.51 -6.01
N GLU A 33 3.03 10.50 -5.57
CA GLU A 33 3.74 10.45 -4.29
C GLU A 33 2.77 10.31 -3.11
N THR A 34 1.71 11.12 -3.09
CA THR A 34 0.70 11.09 -2.01
C THR A 34 -0.03 9.76 -1.94
N THR A 35 -0.48 9.22 -3.07
CA THR A 35 -1.13 7.91 -3.14
C THR A 35 -0.17 6.83 -2.66
N THR A 36 1.08 6.86 -3.13
CA THR A 36 2.10 5.86 -2.77
C THR A 36 2.39 5.87 -1.27
N SER A 37 2.71 7.03 -0.71
CA SER A 37 2.96 7.17 0.74
C SER A 37 1.75 6.75 1.56
N THR A 38 0.55 7.18 1.16
CA THR A 38 -0.67 6.90 1.92
C THR A 38 -1.00 5.41 1.95
N ILE A 39 -0.85 4.70 0.82
CA ILE A 39 -1.05 3.25 0.77
C ILE A 39 -0.06 2.55 1.69
N VAL A 40 1.22 2.91 1.60
CA VAL A 40 2.27 2.33 2.44
C VAL A 40 1.99 2.60 3.93
N ASP A 41 1.58 3.81 4.29
CA ASP A 41 1.29 4.18 5.68
C ASP A 41 0.01 3.50 6.19
N SER A 42 -1.02 3.36 5.36
CA SER A 42 -2.22 2.59 5.71
C SER A 42 -1.88 1.11 5.91
N LEU A 43 -1.07 0.50 5.05
CA LEU A 43 -0.62 -0.89 5.20
C LEU A 43 0.17 -1.08 6.50
N LYS A 44 1.12 -0.17 6.81
CA LYS A 44 1.85 -0.17 8.08
C LYS A 44 0.92 -0.08 9.30
N GLY A 45 -0.05 0.83 9.25
CA GLY A 45 -1.03 1.02 10.32
C GLY A 45 -1.86 -0.25 10.56
N GLN A 46 -2.26 -0.93 9.48
CA GLN A 46 -3.07 -2.15 9.56
C GLN A 46 -2.26 -3.35 10.07
N LEU A 47 -1.00 -3.47 9.68
CA LEU A 47 -0.07 -4.48 10.22
C LEU A 47 0.18 -4.30 11.72
N SER A 48 0.21 -3.04 12.19
CA SER A 48 0.36 -2.73 13.62
C SER A 48 -0.92 -3.00 14.42
N SER A 49 -2.09 -3.01 13.77
CA SER A 49 -3.40 -3.03 14.42
C SER A 49 -3.95 -4.45 14.64
N ASN A 50 -3.16 -5.42 15.11
CA ASN A 50 -3.57 -6.82 15.33
C ASN A 50 -4.40 -7.48 14.18
N ASN A 51 -4.39 -6.89 12.97
CA ASN A 51 -5.18 -7.25 11.79
C ASN A 51 -4.36 -8.14 10.83
N LEU A 52 -3.27 -8.72 11.33
CA LEU A 52 -2.37 -9.57 10.54
C LEU A 52 -3.11 -10.72 9.87
N GLY A 53 -4.07 -11.34 10.57
CA GLY A 53 -4.88 -12.42 10.02
C GLY A 53 -5.69 -11.97 8.79
N SER A 54 -6.30 -10.79 8.84
CA SER A 54 -7.05 -10.23 7.71
C SER A 54 -6.15 -9.91 6.52
N ILE A 55 -4.93 -9.45 6.76
CA ILE A 55 -3.94 -9.16 5.72
C ILE A 55 -3.45 -10.45 5.06
N VAL A 56 -3.09 -11.46 5.85
CA VAL A 56 -2.67 -12.76 5.33
C VAL A 56 -3.80 -13.40 4.53
N SER A 57 -5.04 -13.36 5.00
CA SER A 57 -6.19 -13.88 4.24
C SER A 57 -6.41 -13.14 2.92
N LEU A 58 -6.21 -11.81 2.90
CA LEU A 58 -6.45 -10.98 1.72
C LEU A 58 -5.37 -11.17 0.64
N PHE A 59 -4.12 -11.36 1.03
CA PHE A 59 -3.01 -11.44 0.09
C PHE A 59 -2.46 -12.86 -0.13
N GLY A 60 -2.72 -13.79 0.78
CA GLY A 60 -2.37 -15.21 0.67
C GLY A 60 -3.53 -16.09 0.20
N GLY A 61 -4.75 -15.55 0.09
CA GLY A 61 -5.91 -16.27 -0.42
C GLY A 61 -5.93 -16.34 -1.95
N ASN A 62 -6.16 -17.54 -2.49
CA ASN A 62 -6.29 -17.80 -3.93
C ASN A 62 -7.64 -17.34 -4.52
N ASP A 63 -8.57 -16.85 -3.68
CA ASP A 63 -9.88 -16.36 -4.06
C ASP A 63 -9.93 -14.82 -4.03
N ASN A 64 -9.72 -14.21 -5.20
CA ASN A 64 -9.81 -12.76 -5.41
C ASN A 64 -11.25 -12.20 -5.35
N SER A 65 -12.26 -13.05 -5.13
CA SER A 65 -13.68 -12.72 -5.27
C SER A 65 -14.25 -11.85 -4.15
N ASP A 66 -13.68 -11.89 -2.93
CA ASP A 66 -14.16 -11.09 -1.78
C ASP A 66 -13.21 -9.98 -1.33
N ILE A 67 -12.06 -9.83 -2.00
CA ILE A 67 -11.05 -8.82 -1.67
C ILE A 67 -11.61 -7.41 -1.81
N ALA A 68 -12.40 -7.14 -2.85
CA ALA A 68 -12.98 -5.84 -3.12
C ALA A 68 -13.95 -5.36 -2.02
N ASN A 69 -14.53 -6.29 -1.24
CA ASN A 69 -15.47 -6.00 -0.15
C ASN A 69 -14.80 -5.99 1.23
N SER A 70 -13.48 -6.18 1.30
CA SER A 70 -12.78 -6.24 2.58
C SER A 70 -12.79 -4.87 3.28
N PRO A 71 -13.08 -4.81 4.60
CA PRO A 71 -12.99 -3.58 5.40
C PRO A 71 -11.60 -2.90 5.30
N LEU A 72 -10.56 -3.70 5.08
CA LEU A 72 -9.20 -3.22 4.86
C LEU A 72 -9.11 -2.38 3.58
N VAL A 73 -9.69 -2.88 2.48
CA VAL A 73 -9.70 -2.18 1.18
C VAL A 73 -10.44 -0.86 1.28
N SER A 74 -11.63 -0.87 1.87
CA SER A 74 -12.43 0.34 2.10
C SER A 74 -11.70 1.37 2.97
N SER A 75 -10.96 0.92 3.98
CA SER A 75 -10.16 1.79 4.86
C SER A 75 -8.98 2.44 4.12
N ILE A 76 -8.25 1.67 3.32
CA ILE A 76 -7.13 2.17 2.51
C ILE A 76 -7.66 3.15 1.45
N GLN A 77 -8.74 2.79 0.75
CA GLN A 77 -9.38 3.67 -0.24
C GLN A 77 -9.79 5.00 0.39
N SER A 78 -10.46 4.97 1.55
CA SER A 78 -10.85 6.19 2.27
C SER A 78 -9.65 7.05 2.66
N SER A 79 -8.55 6.42 3.07
CA SER A 79 -7.30 7.10 3.41
C SER A 79 -6.68 7.79 2.20
N VAL A 80 -6.62 7.11 1.04
CA VAL A 80 -6.11 7.67 -0.21
C VAL A 80 -6.99 8.83 -0.70
N VAL A 81 -8.32 8.67 -0.66
CA VAL A 81 -9.26 9.73 -1.03
C VAL A 81 -9.04 10.97 -0.18
N SER A 82 -8.94 10.78 1.13
CA SER A 82 -8.67 11.86 2.09
C SER A 82 -7.34 12.55 1.81
N ALA A 83 -6.27 11.78 1.61
CA ALA A 83 -4.93 12.31 1.38
C ALA A 83 -4.83 13.08 0.06
N LEU A 84 -5.38 12.55 -1.03
CA LEU A 84 -5.39 13.24 -2.34
C LEU A 84 -6.23 14.52 -2.28
N SER A 85 -7.34 14.52 -1.57
CA SER A 85 -8.15 15.72 -1.43
C SER A 85 -7.46 16.78 -0.57
N GLN A 86 -6.91 16.40 0.58
CA GLN A 86 -6.32 17.34 1.54
C GLN A 86 -4.93 17.82 1.13
N LYS A 87 -4.05 16.93 0.64
CA LYS A 87 -2.64 17.25 0.35
C LYS A 87 -2.44 17.75 -1.07
N VAL A 88 -3.19 17.21 -2.04
CA VAL A 88 -3.03 17.54 -3.47
C VAL A 88 -4.12 18.51 -3.93
N GLY A 89 -5.22 18.63 -3.19
CA GLY A 89 -6.36 19.48 -3.56
C GLY A 89 -7.13 18.91 -4.75
N LEU A 90 -7.23 17.58 -4.86
CA LEU A 90 -8.12 16.92 -5.83
C LEU A 90 -9.55 16.86 -5.30
N SER A 91 -10.52 16.84 -6.20
CA SER A 91 -11.92 16.64 -5.81
C SER A 91 -12.12 15.21 -5.30
N SER A 92 -13.09 15.02 -4.40
CA SER A 92 -13.40 13.68 -3.87
C SER A 92 -13.75 12.68 -4.97
N SER A 93 -14.36 13.13 -6.07
CA SER A 93 -14.68 12.27 -7.22
C SER A 93 -13.41 11.76 -7.92
N VAL A 94 -12.48 12.65 -8.24
CA VAL A 94 -11.20 12.29 -8.89
C VAL A 94 -10.35 11.41 -7.96
N ALA A 95 -10.27 11.78 -6.69
CA ALA A 95 -9.55 11.01 -5.69
C ALA A 95 -10.15 9.60 -5.52
N ASN A 96 -11.48 9.46 -5.55
CA ASN A 96 -12.16 8.17 -5.50
C ASN A 96 -11.88 7.34 -6.76
N SER A 97 -11.94 7.95 -7.94
CA SER A 97 -11.58 7.27 -9.20
C SER A 97 -10.17 6.67 -9.14
N ILE A 98 -9.20 7.42 -8.64
CA ILE A 98 -7.82 6.94 -8.44
C ILE A 98 -7.80 5.78 -7.43
N ALA A 99 -8.38 5.95 -6.25
CA ALA A 99 -8.36 4.91 -5.20
C ALA A 99 -9.05 3.61 -5.66
N SER A 100 -10.17 3.72 -6.37
CA SER A 100 -10.94 2.58 -6.89
C SER A 100 -10.22 1.83 -8.00
N ALA A 101 -9.29 2.48 -8.72
CA ALA A 101 -8.43 1.83 -9.71
C ALA A 101 -7.17 1.22 -9.08
N VAL A 102 -6.45 2.01 -8.26
CA VAL A 102 -5.13 1.62 -7.73
C VAL A 102 -5.23 0.50 -6.70
N ILE A 103 -6.15 0.60 -5.74
CA ILE A 103 -6.16 -0.33 -4.59
C ILE A 103 -6.48 -1.77 -5.02
N PRO A 104 -7.54 -2.05 -5.80
CA PRO A 104 -7.83 -3.41 -6.23
C PRO A 104 -6.73 -3.99 -7.13
N ALA A 105 -6.18 -3.17 -8.04
CA ALA A 105 -5.11 -3.59 -8.95
C ALA A 105 -3.83 -3.95 -8.19
N LEU A 106 -3.46 -3.14 -7.20
CA LEU A 106 -2.33 -3.41 -6.31
C LEU A 106 -2.50 -4.74 -5.58
N ILE A 107 -3.67 -5.00 -4.99
CA ILE A 107 -3.90 -6.22 -4.22
C ILE A 107 -3.84 -7.45 -5.12
N GLY A 108 -4.47 -7.39 -6.30
CA GLY A 108 -4.39 -8.48 -7.26
C GLY A 108 -2.95 -8.78 -7.68
N LEU A 109 -2.12 -7.74 -7.83
CA LEU A 109 -0.71 -7.90 -8.17
C LEU A 109 0.11 -8.48 -7.01
N ILE A 110 -0.09 -7.97 -5.79
CA ILE A 110 0.55 -8.49 -4.58
C ILE A 110 0.18 -9.96 -4.34
N SER A 111 -1.11 -10.31 -4.44
CA SER A 111 -1.58 -11.70 -4.30
C SER A 111 -0.97 -12.59 -5.37
N LYS A 112 -0.96 -12.15 -6.63
CA LYS A 112 -0.30 -12.90 -7.73
C LYS A 112 1.18 -13.11 -7.45
N LYS A 113 1.89 -12.08 -6.98
CA LYS A 113 3.33 -12.12 -6.71
C LYS A 113 3.65 -12.99 -5.49
N SER A 114 2.80 -13.00 -4.47
CA SER A 114 3.00 -13.82 -3.27
C SER A 114 2.72 -15.30 -3.50
N ASN A 115 1.87 -15.61 -4.48
CA ASN A 115 1.56 -16.99 -4.85
C ASN A 115 2.50 -17.53 -5.94
N ASP A 116 3.46 -16.74 -6.44
CA ASP A 116 4.43 -17.19 -7.43
C ASP A 116 5.61 -17.89 -6.74
N PRO A 117 5.80 -19.22 -6.93
CA PRO A 117 6.88 -19.97 -6.30
C PRO A 117 8.29 -19.57 -6.77
N ASN A 118 8.41 -18.80 -7.85
CA ASN A 118 9.69 -18.29 -8.36
C ASN A 118 9.99 -16.86 -7.91
N ASP A 119 9.05 -16.22 -7.21
CA ASP A 119 9.22 -14.86 -6.73
C ASP A 119 9.71 -14.85 -5.28
N SER A 120 10.68 -13.98 -4.99
CA SER A 120 11.19 -13.75 -3.63
C SER A 120 10.18 -13.06 -2.70
N PHE A 121 9.06 -12.60 -3.25
CA PHE A 121 8.04 -11.86 -2.53
C PHE A 121 7.08 -12.82 -1.79
N SER A 122 6.97 -12.66 -0.47
CA SER A 122 5.97 -13.39 0.35
C SER A 122 5.32 -12.46 1.36
N ILE A 123 4.05 -12.70 1.71
CA ILE A 123 3.34 -11.89 2.72
C ILE A 123 3.99 -11.98 4.09
N GLU A 124 4.59 -13.11 4.43
CA GLU A 124 5.39 -13.28 5.64
C GLU A 124 6.55 -12.29 5.65
N SER A 125 7.28 -12.17 4.55
CA SER A 125 8.40 -11.22 4.42
C SER A 125 7.95 -9.76 4.43
N LEU A 126 6.76 -9.47 3.88
CA LEU A 126 6.11 -8.16 3.95
C LEU A 126 5.81 -7.81 5.40
N VAL A 127 5.12 -8.71 6.11
CA VAL A 127 4.77 -8.57 7.53
C VAL A 127 6.04 -8.40 8.36
N GLU A 128 7.08 -9.20 8.14
CA GLU A 128 8.38 -9.08 8.84
C GLU A 128 9.05 -7.72 8.59
N SER A 129 9.03 -7.25 7.34
CA SER A 129 9.66 -5.98 6.95
C SER A 129 8.97 -4.75 7.56
N PHE A 130 7.66 -4.81 7.76
CA PHE A 130 6.86 -3.71 8.31
C PHE A 130 6.61 -3.81 9.82
N SER A 131 6.49 -5.01 10.38
CA SER A 131 6.32 -5.23 11.83
C SER A 131 7.63 -5.04 12.61
N GLY A 132 8.77 -4.99 11.91
CA GLY A 132 10.09 -4.92 12.54
C GLY A 132 10.45 -6.19 13.33
N GLN A 133 9.65 -7.26 13.20
CA GLN A 133 9.85 -8.56 13.85
C GLN A 133 10.65 -9.54 12.96
N GLY A 134 11.22 -9.08 11.85
CA GLY A 134 12.28 -9.80 11.15
C GLY A 134 13.58 -9.76 11.93
N ASN A 135 13.76 -10.73 12.83
CA ASN A 135 15.00 -11.11 13.53
C ASN A 135 15.73 -10.02 14.36
N LYS A 136 15.91 -10.36 15.63
CA LYS A 136 16.79 -9.70 16.62
C LYS A 136 18.05 -9.12 15.95
N LYS A 137 18.24 -7.79 16.10
CA LYS A 137 19.37 -6.96 15.63
C LYS A 137 19.32 -6.56 14.13
N GLY A 138 18.53 -5.54 13.77
CA GLY A 138 18.77 -4.86 12.49
C GLY A 138 17.64 -4.06 11.83
N GLY A 139 16.42 -4.07 12.36
CA GLY A 139 15.32 -3.29 11.77
C GLY A 139 15.50 -1.77 11.90
N ILE A 140 14.84 -1.01 11.01
CA ILE A 140 14.82 0.45 10.98
C ILE A 140 14.36 1.04 12.33
N LEU A 141 13.43 0.38 13.03
CA LEU A 141 13.06 0.73 14.42
C LEU A 141 14.21 0.54 15.41
N GLY A 142 15.06 -0.47 15.24
CA GLY A 142 16.28 -0.67 16.04
C GLY A 142 17.32 0.42 15.75
N ALA A 143 17.45 0.85 14.50
CA ALA A 143 18.29 1.99 14.11
C ALA A 143 17.75 3.30 14.68
N LEU A 144 16.43 3.53 14.67
CA LEU A 144 15.85 4.75 15.23
C LEU A 144 15.93 4.75 16.77
N THR A 145 15.62 3.65 17.44
CA THR A 145 15.72 3.57 18.91
C THR A 145 17.16 3.64 19.43
N SER A 146 18.15 3.15 18.67
CA SER A 146 19.57 3.33 19.02
C SER A 146 20.09 4.75 18.75
N LEU A 147 19.39 5.53 17.94
CA LEU A 147 19.72 6.92 17.62
C LEU A 147 19.06 7.90 18.61
N PHE A 148 17.91 7.54 19.18
CA PHE A 148 17.20 8.29 20.21
C PHE A 148 17.49 7.81 21.65
N GLY A 149 18.28 6.74 21.81
CA GLY A 149 18.56 6.08 23.08
C GLY A 149 19.97 6.29 23.63
N LYS A 150 20.55 7.48 23.44
CA LYS A 150 21.77 7.92 24.15
C LYS A 150 21.53 9.20 24.92
#